data_AF-A0A9C8NZT4-F1
#
_entry.id   AF-A0A9C8NZT4-F1
#
_cell.length_a   1.000
_cell.length_b   1.000
_cell.length_c   1.000
_cell.angle_alpha   90.00
_cell.angle_beta   90.00
_cell.angle_gamma   90.00
#
_symmetry.space_group_name_H-M   'P 1'
#
loop_
_entity.id
_entity.type
_entity.pdbx_description
1 polymer ?
#
loop_
_entity_poly.entity_id
_entity_poly.type
_entity_poly.pdbx_seq_one_letter_code
_entity_poly.pdbx_strand_id
1 'polypeptide(L)'
;MQGVSVSIECVGAASACAASPALVEKVATCLAGYPGITHLVRHDVTPAGSEDATSLMARVMERGGQATYMIFGADLAAGHHNACFDFDETVMPLAVGALMQVALNP
;
A
#
# COMPACT_ATOMS: atom_id res chain seq x y z
N MET A 1 -44.12 11.15 4.67
CA MET A 1 -43.31 10.92 3.44
C MET A 1 -43.09 12.30 2.81
N GLN A 2 -41.84 12.71 2.52
CA GLN A 2 -41.47 14.13 2.34
C GLN A 2 -41.75 14.75 0.94
N GLY A 3 -42.38 14.03 0.00
CA GLY A 3 -42.79 14.59 -1.30
C GLY A 3 -41.66 15.03 -2.24
N VAL A 4 -40.43 14.51 -2.06
CA VAL A 4 -39.26 14.82 -2.90
C VAL A 4 -38.82 13.59 -3.72
N SER A 5 -38.14 13.83 -4.85
CA SER A 5 -37.45 12.81 -5.64
C SER A 5 -35.93 12.82 -5.39
N VAL A 6 -35.29 11.66 -5.46
CA VAL A 6 -33.83 11.50 -5.29
C VAL A 6 -33.27 10.61 -6.39
N SER A 7 -32.08 10.94 -6.89
CA SER A 7 -31.28 10.12 -7.79
C SER A 7 -29.88 9.93 -7.21
N ILE A 8 -29.37 8.70 -7.24
CA ILE A 8 -28.04 8.34 -6.75
C ILE A 8 -27.28 7.66 -7.88
N GLU A 9 -26.07 8.16 -8.17
CA GLU A 9 -25.16 7.59 -9.15
C GLU A 9 -23.81 7.32 -8.49
N CYS A 10 -23.27 6.12 -8.68
CA CYS A 10 -21.92 5.77 -8.23
C CYS A 10 -20.91 6.22 -9.28
N VAL A 11 -20.02 7.14 -8.92
CA VAL A 11 -19.00 7.71 -9.82
C VAL A 11 -17.59 7.14 -9.59
N GLY A 12 -17.43 6.26 -8.60
CA GLY A 12 -16.15 5.63 -8.27
C GLY A 12 -16.23 4.81 -6.99
N ALA A 13 -15.38 3.78 -6.90
CA ALA A 13 -15.24 2.94 -5.72
C ALA A 13 -13.83 2.35 -5.67
N ALA A 14 -13.34 2.09 -4.45
CA ALA A 14 -12.13 1.31 -4.20
C ALA A 14 -12.50 0.08 -3.37
N SER A 15 -11.73 -0.99 -3.53
CA SER A 15 -11.90 -2.20 -2.73
C SER A 15 -11.07 -2.14 -1.45
N ALA A 16 -11.34 -3.03 -0.50
CA ALA A 16 -10.47 -3.19 0.65
C ALA A 16 -9.07 -3.67 0.22
N CYS A 17 -8.02 -3.16 0.86
CA CYS A 17 -6.66 -3.63 0.66
C CYS A 17 -6.44 -4.96 1.38
N ALA A 18 -6.82 -6.08 0.74
CA ALA A 18 -6.62 -7.42 1.25
C ALA A 18 -5.39 -8.08 0.62
N ALA A 19 -4.22 -7.93 1.26
CA ALA A 19 -2.98 -8.52 0.78
C ALA A 19 -2.96 -10.05 0.88
N SER A 20 -2.29 -10.71 -0.06
CA SER A 20 -2.09 -12.16 -0.09
C SER A 20 -1.08 -12.58 0.99
N PRO A 21 -1.48 -13.37 2.02
CA PRO A 21 -0.60 -13.68 3.16
C PRO A 21 0.74 -14.31 2.77
N ALA A 22 0.72 -15.25 1.82
CA ALA A 22 1.95 -15.90 1.36
C ALA A 22 2.91 -14.94 0.63
N LEU A 23 2.40 -13.94 -0.08
CA LEU A 23 3.25 -12.91 -0.71
C LEU A 23 3.82 -11.96 0.34
N VAL A 24 3.05 -11.60 1.37
CA VAL A 24 3.53 -10.81 2.51
C VAL A 24 4.69 -11.51 3.21
N GLU A 25 4.56 -12.80 3.53
CA GLU A 25 5.66 -13.56 4.16
C GLU A 25 6.88 -13.70 3.27
N LYS A 26 6.68 -13.87 1.96
CA LYS A 26 7.78 -13.91 1.00
C LYS A 26 8.55 -12.60 0.97
N VAL A 27 7.85 -11.47 0.81
CA VAL A 27 8.45 -10.14 0.84
C VAL A 27 9.17 -9.90 2.16
N ALA A 28 8.55 -10.25 3.28
CA ALA A 28 9.14 -10.10 4.60
C ALA A 28 10.43 -10.93 4.76
N THR A 29 10.46 -12.13 4.19
CA THR A 29 11.64 -12.99 4.17
C THR A 29 12.75 -12.41 3.30
N CYS A 30 12.43 -11.93 2.09
CA CYS A 30 13.41 -11.32 1.19
C CYS A 30 14.06 -10.05 1.75
N LEU A 31 13.33 -9.32 2.60
CA LEU A 31 13.78 -8.08 3.23
C LEU A 31 14.27 -8.25 4.66
N ALA A 32 14.29 -9.48 5.19
CA ALA A 32 14.79 -9.76 6.53
C ALA A 32 16.27 -9.37 6.65
N GLY A 33 16.57 -8.38 7.48
CA GLY A 33 17.92 -7.86 7.67
C GLY A 33 18.44 -6.99 6.52
N TYR A 34 17.57 -6.52 5.62
CA TYR A 34 17.96 -5.61 4.55
C TYR A 34 18.55 -4.29 5.13
N PRO A 35 19.76 -3.86 4.73
CA PRO A 35 20.38 -2.65 5.27
C PRO A 35 19.49 -1.42 5.10
N GLY A 36 19.25 -0.70 6.20
CA GLY A 36 18.40 0.50 6.23
C GLY A 36 16.94 0.24 6.62
N ILE A 37 16.44 -1.01 6.59
CA ILE A 37 15.14 -1.35 7.18
C ILE A 37 15.34 -1.67 8.67
N THR A 38 14.92 -0.76 9.53
CA THR A 38 15.02 -0.93 11.00
C THR A 38 13.82 -1.66 11.59
N HIS A 39 12.64 -1.47 11.02
CA HIS A 39 11.40 -2.12 11.42
C HIS A 39 10.67 -2.67 10.20
N LEU A 40 10.35 -3.96 10.26
CA LEU A 40 9.59 -4.66 9.22
C LEU A 40 8.25 -5.09 9.82
N VAL A 41 7.18 -4.38 9.46
CA VAL A 41 5.81 -4.67 9.90
C VAL A 41 5.08 -5.38 8.76
N ARG A 42 4.63 -6.61 9.01
CA ARG A 42 3.94 -7.44 8.00
C ARG A 42 2.53 -6.97 7.72
N HIS A 43 1.85 -6.51 8.77
CA HIS A 43 0.47 -6.04 8.71
C HIS A 43 0.33 -4.80 9.58
N ASP A 44 -0.03 -3.70 8.94
CA ASP A 44 -0.38 -2.46 9.61
C ASP A 44 -1.81 -2.09 9.24
N VAL A 45 -2.62 -1.83 10.25
CA VAL A 45 -4.04 -1.44 10.12
C VAL A 45 -4.26 0.03 10.50
N THR A 46 -3.19 0.76 10.82
CA THR A 46 -3.24 2.16 11.22
C THR A 46 -3.45 3.13 10.05
N PRO A 47 -2.92 2.91 8.82
CA PRO A 47 -3.19 3.80 7.70
C PRO A 47 -4.69 3.81 7.37
N ALA A 48 -5.28 5.00 7.40
CA ALA A 48 -6.67 5.23 7.05
C ALA A 48 -6.73 6.05 5.75
N GLY A 49 -7.45 5.53 4.75
CA GLY A 49 -7.57 6.14 3.43
C GLY A 49 -8.02 5.12 2.39
N SER A 50 -8.44 5.59 1.22
CA SER A 50 -8.72 4.73 0.06
C SER A 50 -7.58 4.83 -0.94
N GLU A 51 -7.27 3.72 -1.60
CA GLU A 51 -6.22 3.62 -2.62
C GLU A 51 -6.77 2.83 -3.83
N ASP A 52 -6.59 3.34 -5.04
CA ASP A 52 -7.14 2.73 -6.25
C ASP A 52 -6.31 1.53 -6.74
N ALA A 53 -5.06 1.41 -6.28
CA ALA A 53 -4.24 0.22 -6.49
C ALA A 53 -4.93 -1.06 -6.00
N THR A 54 -5.85 -0.95 -5.05
CA THR A 54 -6.71 -2.07 -4.60
C THR A 54 -7.51 -2.71 -5.74
N SER A 55 -7.87 -1.95 -6.78
CA SER A 55 -8.53 -2.46 -7.98
C SER A 55 -7.60 -3.35 -8.81
N LEU A 56 -6.32 -2.98 -8.89
CA LEU A 56 -5.30 -3.81 -9.55
C LEU A 56 -5.03 -5.09 -8.74
N MET A 57 -4.93 -4.97 -7.41
CA MET A 57 -4.76 -6.11 -6.51
C MET A 57 -5.91 -7.10 -6.65
N ALA A 58 -7.16 -6.62 -6.59
CA ALA A 58 -8.36 -7.45 -6.76
C ALA A 58 -8.32 -8.20 -8.10
N ARG A 59 -7.98 -7.50 -9.19
CA ARG A 59 -7.91 -8.10 -10.52
C ARG A 59 -6.85 -9.21 -10.63
N VAL A 60 -5.69 -9.02 -10.01
CA VAL A 60 -4.63 -10.05 -9.96
C VAL A 60 -5.13 -11.30 -9.22
N MET A 61 -5.76 -11.09 -8.06
CA MET A 61 -6.24 -12.18 -7.21
C MET A 61 -7.41 -12.95 -7.82
N GLU A 62 -8.35 -12.28 -8.50
CA GLU A 62 -9.43 -12.92 -9.28
C GLU A 62 -8.90 -13.90 -10.35
N ARG A 63 -7.70 -13.65 -10.85
CA ARG A 63 -7.04 -14.48 -11.87
C ARG A 63 -6.10 -15.53 -11.26
N GLY A 64 -6.17 -15.74 -9.95
CA GLY A 64 -5.35 -16.71 -9.23
C GLY A 64 -3.92 -16.23 -8.91
N GLY A 65 -3.61 -14.96 -9.17
CA GLY A 65 -2.34 -14.35 -8.77
C GLY A 65 -2.32 -13.92 -7.30
N GLN A 66 -1.19 -13.40 -6.86
CA GLN A 66 -1.00 -12.83 -5.52
C GLN A 66 -0.68 -11.35 -5.62
N ALA A 67 -1.19 -10.56 -4.67
CA ALA A 67 -0.95 -9.12 -4.60
C ALA A 67 -0.73 -8.67 -3.16
N THR A 68 0.09 -7.64 -2.97
CA THR A 68 0.33 -6.97 -1.70
C THR A 68 0.54 -5.48 -1.93
N TYR A 69 0.51 -4.69 -0.87
CA TYR A 69 0.78 -3.26 -0.87
C TYR A 69 1.85 -2.97 0.18
N MET A 70 2.88 -2.20 -0.18
CA MET A 70 4.02 -1.89 0.70
C MET A 70 4.02 -0.40 1.02
N ILE A 71 4.28 -0.08 2.29
CA ILE A 71 4.49 1.28 2.77
C ILE A 71 5.93 1.39 3.26
N PHE A 72 6.65 2.40 2.78
CA PHE A 72 7.96 2.77 3.29
C PHE A 72 7.80 3.98 4.19
N GLY A 73 8.18 3.84 5.46
CA GLY A 73 8.14 4.95 6.41
C GLY A 73 9.17 6.03 6.04
N ALA A 74 8.76 7.28 6.16
CA ALA A 74 9.61 8.45 6.02
C ALA A 74 9.21 9.49 7.07
N ASP A 75 10.17 10.29 7.54
CA ASP A 75 9.85 11.44 8.38
C ASP A 75 9.06 12.44 7.55
N LEU A 76 7.89 12.85 8.06
CA LEU A 76 6.98 13.76 7.37
C LEU A 76 6.99 15.13 8.06
N ALA A 77 7.05 16.20 7.25
CA ALA A 77 6.87 17.56 7.75
C ALA A 77 5.40 17.86 8.11
N ALA A 78 4.45 17.23 7.41
CA ALA A 78 3.02 17.28 7.66
C ALA A 78 2.30 16.05 7.07
N GLY A 79 1.01 15.85 7.39
CA GLY A 79 0.24 14.70 6.89
C GLY A 79 -0.02 14.72 5.36
N HIS A 80 -0.40 13.57 4.78
CA HIS A 80 -0.45 13.31 3.32
C HIS A 80 -1.29 14.26 2.45
N HIS A 81 -2.30 14.92 3.00
CA HIS A 81 -3.16 15.86 2.25
C HIS A 81 -2.99 17.31 2.72
N ASN A 82 -1.86 17.62 3.36
CA ASN A 82 -1.56 18.95 3.86
C ASN A 82 -0.76 19.77 2.84
N ALA A 83 -1.00 21.09 2.76
CA ALA A 83 -0.26 21.98 1.86
C ALA A 83 1.24 22.09 2.19
N CYS A 84 1.63 21.79 3.42
CA CYS A 84 3.03 21.71 3.87
C CYS A 84 3.56 20.28 3.90
N PHE A 85 2.91 19.34 3.20
CA PHE A 85 3.41 17.98 3.08
C PHE A 85 4.80 18.00 2.43
N ASP A 86 5.73 17.33 3.10
CA ASP A 86 7.08 17.06 2.63
C ASP A 86 7.57 15.80 3.35
N PHE A 87 8.54 15.10 2.78
CA PHE A 87 9.09 13.87 3.36
C PHE A 87 10.60 13.76 3.16
N ASP A 88 11.27 13.05 4.06
CA ASP A 88 12.70 12.77 3.90
C ASP A 88 12.95 11.81 2.72
N GLU A 89 13.43 12.39 1.62
CA GLU A 89 13.76 11.72 0.37
C GLU A 89 14.88 10.66 0.49
N THR A 90 15.62 10.61 1.60
CA THR A 90 16.59 9.53 1.84
C THR A 90 15.96 8.15 1.89
N VAL A 91 14.62 8.06 2.04
CA VAL A 91 13.86 6.82 1.89
C VAL A 91 13.85 6.27 0.45
N MET A 92 14.01 7.11 -0.57
CA MET A 92 13.81 6.68 -1.96
C MET A 92 14.80 5.60 -2.41
N PRO A 93 16.13 5.73 -2.20
CA PRO A 93 17.07 4.67 -2.53
C PRO A 93 16.82 3.37 -1.75
N LEU A 94 16.39 3.47 -0.49
CA LEU A 94 16.01 2.32 0.33
C LEU A 94 14.81 1.58 -0.28
N ALA A 95 13.75 2.32 -0.66
CA ALA A 95 12.54 1.76 -1.25
C ALA A 95 12.82 1.09 -2.60
N VAL A 96 13.57 1.75 -3.49
CA VAL A 96 13.97 1.18 -4.78
C VAL A 96 14.80 -0.08 -4.59
N GLY A 97 15.80 -0.05 -3.71
CA GLY A 97 16.64 -1.21 -3.41
C GLY A 97 15.86 -2.39 -2.83
N ALA A 98 14.91 -2.12 -1.92
CA ALA A 98 14.03 -3.15 -1.38
C ALA A 98 13.13 -3.77 -2.46
N LEU A 99 12.54 -2.96 -3.36
CA LEU A 99 11.75 -3.47 -4.49
C LEU A 99 12.61 -4.32 -5.44
N MET A 100 13.84 -3.91 -5.72
CA MET A 100 14.79 -4.69 -6.50
C MET A 100 15.13 -6.03 -5.83
N GLN A 101 15.38 -6.02 -4.52
CA GLN A 101 15.68 -7.22 -3.75
C GLN A 101 14.53 -8.24 -3.82
N VAL A 102 13.28 -7.78 -3.71
CA VAL A 102 12.09 -8.62 -3.86
C VAL A 102 11.96 -9.17 -5.29
N ALA A 103 12.19 -8.34 -6.30
CA ALA A 103 12.04 -8.74 -7.71
C ALA A 103 13.11 -9.75 -8.15
N LEU A 104 14.34 -9.61 -7.66
CA LEU A 104 15.49 -10.43 -8.06
C LEU A 104 15.64 -11.72 -7.24
N ASN A 105 14.94 -11.85 -6.11
CA ASN A 105 14.95 -13.04 -5.26
C ASN A 105 13.52 -13.60 -5.11
N PRO A 106 12.99 -14.24 -6.17
CA PRO A 106 11.64 -14.80 -6.19
C PRO A 106 11.53 -16.13 -5.42
#